data_AF-A0A931URG6-F1
#
_entry.id   AF-A0A931URG6-F1
#
_cell.length_a   1.000
_cell.length_b   1.000
_cell.length_c   1.000
_cell.angle_alpha   90.00
_cell.angle_beta   90.00
_cell.angle_gamma   90.00
#
_symmetry.space_group_name_H-M   'P 1'
#
loop_
_entity.id
_entity.type
_entity.pdbx_description
1 polymer ?
#
loop_
_entity_poly.entity_id
_entity_poly.type
_entity_poly.pdbx_seq_one_letter_code
_entity_poly.pdbx_strand_id
1 'polypeptide(L)' 'MERIFWIDCPGCGKSFYADWPLRQGKYKLHCPFCGHRFLPQESPRIFE' A
#
# COMPACT_ATOMS: atom_id res chain seq x y z
N MET A 1 17.98 5.23 5.18
CA MET A 1 17.57 4.66 3.88
C MET A 1 16.07 4.51 3.92
N GLU A 2 15.36 5.39 3.22
CA GLU A 2 13.91 5.28 3.04
C GLU A 2 13.68 4.10 2.08
N ARG A 3 13.16 3.00 2.61
CA ARG A 3 12.74 1.86 1.80
C ARG A 3 11.33 2.15 1.31
N ILE A 4 11.13 2.15 0.00
CA ILE A 4 9.80 2.15 -0.61
C ILE A 4 9.42 0.72 -0.96
N PHE A 5 8.12 0.45 -1.05
CA PHE A 5 7.57 -0.81 -1.53
C PHE A 5 6.39 -0.53 -2.42
N TRP A 6 6.18 -1.41 -3.39
CA TRP A 6 5.01 -1.38 -4.25
C TRP A 6 3.90 -2.26 -3.68
N ILE A 7 2.68 -1.79 -3.84
CA ILE A 7 1.49 -2.44 -3.33
C ILE A 7 0.33 -2.26 -4.29
N ASP A 8 -0.41 -3.35 -4.53
CA ASP A 8 -1.65 -3.30 -5.29
C ASP A 8 -2.84 -2.93 -4.39
N CYS A 9 -3.71 -2.07 -4.90
CA CYS A 9 -4.96 -1.79 -4.21
C CYS A 9 -5.97 -2.93 -4.44
N PRO A 10 -6.55 -3.54 -3.38
CA PRO A 10 -7.58 -4.57 -3.53
C PRO A 10 -8.88 -4.05 -4.17
N GLY A 11 -9.14 -2.74 -4.08
CA GLY A 11 -10.37 -2.14 -4.61
C GLY A 11 -10.31 -1.81 -6.10
N CYS A 12 -9.18 -1.27 -6.59
CA CYS A 12 -9.06 -0.83 -7.98
C CYS A 12 -8.05 -1.64 -8.82
N GLY A 13 -7.28 -2.53 -8.18
CA GLY A 13 -6.25 -3.33 -8.85
C GLY A 13 -5.07 -2.53 -9.39
N LYS A 14 -4.90 -1.27 -8.96
CA LYS A 14 -3.76 -0.44 -9.35
C LYS A 14 -2.63 -0.54 -8.34
N SER A 15 -1.42 -0.61 -8.86
CA SER A 15 -0.19 -0.63 -8.10
C SER A 15 0.31 0.79 -7.82
N PHE A 16 0.74 1.05 -6.59
CA PHE A 16 1.41 2.30 -6.21
C PHE A 16 2.54 2.01 -5.23
N TYR A 17 3.46 2.96 -5.07
CA TYR A 17 4.55 2.86 -4.10
C TYR A 17 4.17 3.55 -2.78
N ALA A 18 4.66 3.01 -1.67
CA ALA A 18 4.50 3.54 -0.33
C ALA A 18 5.79 3.33 0.49
N ASP A 19 5.99 4.12 1.54
CA ASP A 19 7.17 4.01 2.40
C ASP A 19 7.06 2.89 3.43
N TRP A 20 8.13 2.16 3.67
CA TRP A 20 8.19 1.02 4.61
C TRP A 20 7.73 1.32 6.05
N PRO A 21 7.94 2.53 6.61
CA PRO A 21 7.36 2.91 7.90
C PRO A 21 5.83 2.77 7.93
N LEU A 22 5.14 3.01 6.81
CA LEU A 22 3.68 2.85 6.69
C LEU A 22 3.25 1.38 6.75
N ARG A 23 4.15 0.43 6.45
CA ARG A 23 3.88 -1.01 6.60
C ARG A 23 3.99 -1.49 8.05
N GLN A 24 4.92 -0.91 8.80
CA GLN A 24 5.15 -1.30 10.20
C GLN A 24 4.17 -0.62 11.15
N GLY A 25 3.84 0.64 10.88
CA GLY A 25 2.72 1.27 11.54
C GLY A 25 1.43 0.63 11.06
N LYS A 26 0.49 0.36 11.96
CA LYS A 26 -0.85 -0.16 11.63
C LYS A 26 -1.71 0.92 10.94
N TYR A 27 -1.14 1.62 9.97
CA TYR A 27 -1.75 2.67 9.20
C TYR A 27 -2.45 2.06 8.00
N LYS A 28 -3.66 2.53 7.74
CA LYS A 28 -4.37 2.20 6.51
C LYS A 28 -3.73 3.02 5.38
N LEU A 29 -3.25 2.33 4.36
CA LEU A 29 -2.78 2.96 3.14
C LEU A 29 -3.98 3.53 2.40
N HIS A 30 -3.81 4.74 1.90
CA HIS A 30 -4.82 5.42 1.11
C HIS A 30 -4.44 5.31 -0.36
N CYS A 31 -5.27 4.60 -1.15
CA CYS A 31 -5.04 4.48 -2.58
C CYS A 31 -5.23 5.85 -3.25
N PRO A 32 -4.22 6.38 -3.98
CA PRO A 32 -4.35 7.67 -4.67
C PRO A 32 -5.31 7.62 -5.86
N PHE A 33 -5.66 6.43 -6.36
CA PHE A 33 -6.50 6.27 -7.54
C PHE A 33 -8.00 6.20 -7.22
N CYS A 34 -8.38 5.44 -6.20
CA CYS A 34 -9.78 5.21 -5.84
C CYS A 34 -10.15 5.76 -4.46
N GLY A 35 -9.19 6.28 -3.69
CA GLY A 35 -9.41 6.74 -2.32
C GLY A 35 -9.66 5.61 -1.30
N HIS A 36 -9.51 4.35 -1.72
CA HIS A 36 -9.76 3.21 -0.84
C HIS A 36 -8.70 3.12 0.25
N ARG A 37 -9.14 2.93 1.51
CA ARG A 37 -8.27 2.81 2.68
C ARG A 37 -8.21 1.37 3.11
N PHE A 38 -7.05 0.75 2.93
CA PHE A 38 -6.83 -0.67 3.23
C PHE A 38 -5.52 -0.86 3.97
N LEU A 39 -5.42 -1.91 4.77
CA LEU A 39 -4.15 -2.26 5.41
C LEU A 39 -3.21 -2.88 4.38
N PRO A 40 -1.89 -2.71 4.52
CA PRO A 40 -0.92 -3.37 3.65
C PRO A 40 -1.14 -4.89 3.56
N GLN A 41 -1.60 -5.52 4.64
CA GLN A 41 -1.91 -6.94 4.72
C GLN A 41 -3.13 -7.37 3.90
N GLU A 42 -4.06 -6.45 3.61
CA GLU A 42 -5.23 -6.69 2.77
C GLU A 42 -4.90 -6.56 1.28
N SER A 43 -3.68 -6.12 0.94
CA SER A 43 -3.23 -6.07 -0.44
C SER A 43 -3.12 -7.47 -1.04
N PRO A 44 -3.61 -7.68 -2.27
CA PRO A 44 -3.40 -8.93 -3.00
C PRO A 44 -1.93 -9.13 -3.39
N ARG A 45 -1.13 -8.06 -3.51
CA ARG A 45 0.27 -8.15 -3.94
C ARG A 45 1.12 -7.02 -3.37
N ILE A 46 2.30 -7.39 -2.85
CA ILE A 46 3.32 -6.47 -2.33
C ILE A 46 4.66 -6.90 -2.90
N PHE A 47 5.46 -5.97 -3.42
CA PHE A 47 6.79 -6.22 -3.95
C PHE A 47 7.76 -5.08 -3.59
N GLU A 48 9.03 -5.40 -3.40
CA GLU A 48 10.10 -4.45 -3.03
C GLU A 48 10.92 -4.00 -4.23
#